data_AF-R7Z4E5-F1
#
_entry.id   AF-R7Z4E5-F1
#
_cell.length_a   1.000
_cell.length_b   1.000
_cell.length_c   1.000
_cell.angle_alpha   90.00
_cell.angle_beta   90.00
_cell.angle_gamma   90.00
#
_symmetry.space_group_name_H-M   'P 1'
#
loop_
_entity.id
_entity.type
_entity.pdbx_description
1 polymer ?
#
loop_
_entity_poly.entity_id
_entity_poly.type
_entity_poly.pdbx_seq_one_letter_code
_entity_poly.pdbx_strand_id
1 'polypeptide(L)'
;MVVKKHDLEAALYAEKQDINAGRLKDDNPLDLSETFRVFCEACRRGDLKVCQEKITEGVNINARDRFDYTPLILASLCGHFEVVQLLLESGALCERDTFQGERCLYNALNDRIRNLLLSYDYSKSTDPLQPLAAHITSLLTREHPKTSDVALVTADKTFHLHKFVLSARSPYFAKKLAANPDSTSFKLANTVPPQSFEVAVRYLYLQEVAADLGDGEEEQAVLTGIDKLSRQLEIDRLFESILEGGDRRLARQRRTEEVNRGRDQLHTWFQQNVLRHKITVATSKADSVRWDRNNGVFADVLLRADEDADEEEDEAERPAPPTVRQTSGPLNGIPIGPMSYPSRSPSRTRSSRKSVLFPAHRAMLLRSEFFSTMFSSSFREAQSTLYLQIIPIDCSPAVLEVVLTYLYTEKADFGLSIAIDVLHAADMLFIEKLKARAAVIISTLGNGGASVVEAENPRGETDIEEVVDIYDVVRAGWDTRVHRLEEFGARYIAYRLERFIDEEDFAELVRESANRIQARQETDTVELVDDIRYYLSERFRLRFEDAGLDEMMDESPEPHLQPSDPGYIDTCDEGSEGELYAADMEQMLAGGAVRTLDGEVAGDEFTQDAINYQILLGKIDRLLDRLRLDA
;
A
#
# COMPACT_ATOMS: atom_id res chain seq x y z
N MET A 1 41.45 1.62 -4.17
CA MET A 1 42.46 1.63 -5.24
C MET A 1 41.97 2.63 -6.29
N VAL A 2 42.72 3.68 -6.60
CA VAL A 2 42.27 4.70 -7.58
C VAL A 2 42.43 4.11 -8.97
N VAL A 3 41.32 3.84 -9.66
CA VAL A 3 41.29 3.30 -11.02
C VAL A 3 41.71 4.42 -11.99
N LYS A 4 42.59 4.13 -12.96
CA LYS A 4 43.02 5.14 -13.94
C LYS A 4 41.90 5.39 -14.94
N LYS A 5 41.82 6.63 -15.45
CA LYS A 5 40.80 7.05 -16.43
C LYS A 5 40.66 6.09 -17.63
N HIS A 6 41.76 5.63 -18.20
CA HIS A 6 41.72 4.71 -19.35
C HIS A 6 41.20 3.31 -18.99
N ASP A 7 41.47 2.83 -17.78
CA ASP A 7 40.95 1.56 -17.30
C ASP A 7 39.42 1.66 -17.07
N LEU A 8 38.94 2.82 -16.60
CA LEU A 8 37.50 3.13 -16.50
C LEU A 8 36.83 3.22 -17.87
N GLU A 9 37.44 3.93 -18.83
CA GLU A 9 36.91 4.06 -20.19
C GLU A 9 36.83 2.69 -20.91
N ALA A 10 37.84 1.84 -20.73
CA ALA A 10 37.85 0.48 -21.27
C ALA A 10 36.76 -0.40 -20.64
N ALA A 11 36.58 -0.32 -19.31
CA ALA A 11 35.52 -1.03 -18.59
C ALA A 11 34.13 -0.58 -19.06
N LEU A 12 33.89 0.73 -19.15
CA LEU A 12 32.61 1.29 -19.65
C LEU A 12 32.32 0.89 -21.10
N TYR A 13 33.36 0.80 -21.94
CA TYR A 13 33.21 0.35 -23.32
C TYR A 13 32.83 -1.13 -23.41
N ALA A 14 33.50 -2.00 -22.65
CA ALA A 14 33.18 -3.42 -22.56
C ALA A 14 31.75 -3.63 -22.02
N GLU A 15 31.39 -2.90 -20.97
CA GLU A 15 30.05 -2.90 -20.39
C GLU A 15 28.98 -2.50 -21.41
N LYS A 16 29.21 -1.42 -22.17
CA LYS A 16 28.29 -0.99 -23.24
C LYS A 16 28.14 -2.05 -24.33
N GLN A 17 29.20 -2.79 -24.65
CA GLN A 17 29.10 -3.93 -25.58
C GLN A 17 28.26 -5.07 -24.99
N ASP A 18 28.40 -5.37 -23.70
CA ASP A 18 27.61 -6.40 -23.03
C ASP A 18 26.13 -6.02 -22.89
N ILE A 19 25.83 -4.75 -22.65
CA ILE A 19 24.46 -4.21 -22.67
C ILE A 19 23.86 -4.33 -24.07
N ASN A 20 24.60 -3.89 -25.11
CA ASN A 20 24.13 -3.99 -26.49
C ASN A 20 23.95 -5.44 -26.96
N ALA A 21 24.76 -6.37 -26.43
CA ALA A 21 24.64 -7.80 -26.68
C ALA A 21 23.51 -8.47 -25.87
N GLY A 22 22.86 -7.73 -24.95
CA GLY A 22 21.80 -8.23 -24.07
C GLY A 22 22.31 -9.14 -22.94
N ARG A 23 23.63 -9.21 -22.71
CA ARG A 23 24.23 -10.00 -21.62
C ARG A 23 24.10 -9.31 -20.27
N LEU A 24 24.13 -7.97 -20.25
CA LEU A 24 23.96 -7.13 -19.07
C LEU A 24 22.73 -6.24 -19.27
N LYS A 25 21.92 -6.09 -18.23
CA LYS A 25 20.81 -5.13 -18.22
C LYS A 25 21.37 -3.74 -17.94
N ASP A 26 20.98 -2.76 -18.74
CA ASP A 26 21.21 -1.36 -18.37
C ASP A 26 20.37 -1.08 -17.12
N ASP A 27 21.02 -0.73 -16.00
CA ASP A 27 20.34 -0.41 -14.75
C ASP A 27 19.60 0.92 -14.88
N ASN A 28 20.10 1.79 -15.77
CA ASN A 28 19.50 3.09 -16.07
C ASN A 28 19.35 3.25 -17.58
N PRO A 29 18.41 2.54 -18.23
CA PRO A 29 18.22 2.65 -19.67
C PRO A 29 17.74 4.05 -20.03
N LEU A 30 18.17 4.56 -21.19
CA LEU A 30 17.64 5.81 -21.73
C LEU A 30 16.20 5.59 -22.18
N ASP A 31 15.26 6.30 -21.54
CA ASP A 31 13.84 6.27 -21.91
C ASP A 31 13.44 7.65 -22.44
N LEU A 32 12.98 7.67 -23.69
CA LEU A 32 12.54 8.87 -24.41
C LEU A 32 11.03 8.84 -24.68
N SER A 33 10.30 7.89 -24.08
CA SER A 33 8.86 7.82 -24.20
C SER A 33 8.19 9.05 -23.59
N GLU A 34 7.04 9.42 -24.14
CA GLU A 34 6.26 10.54 -23.62
C GLU A 34 5.78 10.26 -22.19
N THR A 35 5.41 9.02 -21.89
CA THR A 35 5.03 8.57 -20.55
C THR A 35 6.14 8.78 -19.52
N PHE A 36 7.38 8.42 -19.87
CA PHE A 36 8.53 8.66 -18.99
C PHE A 36 8.89 10.15 -18.87
N ARG A 37 8.71 10.94 -19.94
CA ARG A 37 8.89 12.39 -19.90
C ARG A 37 7.92 13.06 -18.93
N VAL A 38 6.65 12.67 -18.98
CA VAL A 38 5.61 13.12 -18.04
C VAL A 38 5.98 12.71 -16.61
N PHE A 39 6.44 11.46 -16.42
CA PHE A 39 6.88 10.99 -15.10
C PHE A 39 8.07 11.79 -14.55
N CYS A 40 9.08 12.09 -15.37
CA CYS A 40 10.21 12.92 -14.97
C CYS A 40 9.80 14.34 -14.59
N GLU A 41 8.86 14.92 -15.34
CA GLU A 41 8.33 16.25 -15.05
C GLU A 41 7.53 16.27 -13.74
N ALA A 42 6.72 15.24 -13.48
CA ALA A 42 6.04 15.06 -12.20
C ALA A 42 7.06 15.00 -11.04
N CYS A 43 8.17 14.26 -11.21
CA CYS A 43 9.23 14.20 -10.20
C CYS A 43 9.92 15.55 -9.96
N ARG A 44 10.04 16.42 -10.98
CA ARG A 44 10.59 17.77 -10.81
C ARG A 44 9.65 18.72 -10.08
N ARG A 45 8.34 18.56 -10.31
CA ARG A 45 7.30 19.39 -9.71
C ARG A 45 6.89 18.92 -8.32
N GLY A 46 7.22 17.69 -7.95
CA GLY A 46 6.77 17.10 -6.70
C GLY A 46 5.35 16.51 -6.79
N ASP A 47 4.86 16.26 -8.00
CA ASP A 47 3.51 15.74 -8.23
C ASP A 47 3.46 14.24 -7.92
N LEU A 48 3.24 13.94 -6.65
CA LEU A 48 3.20 12.58 -6.12
C LEU A 48 2.17 11.69 -6.82
N LYS A 49 1.02 12.25 -7.20
CA LYS A 49 -0.09 11.52 -7.82
C LYS A 49 0.29 11.05 -9.21
N VAL A 50 0.74 11.96 -10.06
CA VAL A 50 1.19 11.60 -11.42
C VAL A 50 2.37 10.64 -11.35
N CYS A 51 3.27 10.80 -10.36
CA CYS A 51 4.32 9.83 -10.12
C CYS A 51 3.76 8.41 -9.87
N GLN A 52 2.76 8.26 -9.01
CA GLN A 52 2.18 6.95 -8.67
C GLN A 52 1.36 6.33 -9.79
N GLU A 53 0.58 7.15 -10.51
CA GLU A 53 -0.15 6.71 -11.69
C GLU A 53 0.81 6.12 -12.72
N LYS A 54 1.90 6.85 -13.02
CA LYS A 54 2.92 6.39 -13.98
C LYS A 54 3.69 5.17 -13.48
N ILE A 55 3.97 5.07 -12.19
CA ILE A 55 4.54 3.85 -11.58
C ILE A 55 3.58 2.67 -11.77
N THR A 56 2.28 2.88 -11.57
CA THR A 56 1.23 1.84 -11.73
C THR A 56 1.07 1.43 -13.20
N GLU A 57 1.22 2.37 -14.14
CA GLU A 57 1.31 2.10 -15.58
C GLU A 57 2.56 1.29 -15.97
N GLY A 58 3.50 1.08 -15.05
CA GLY A 58 4.69 0.27 -15.25
C GLY A 58 5.89 1.04 -15.81
N VAL A 59 5.93 2.37 -15.61
CA VAL A 59 7.10 3.17 -15.98
C VAL A 59 8.36 2.68 -15.26
N ASN A 60 9.47 2.59 -15.99
CA ASN A 60 10.74 2.19 -15.40
C ASN A 60 11.32 3.31 -14.51
N ILE A 61 11.16 3.14 -13.20
CA ILE A 61 11.60 4.10 -12.17
C ILE A 61 13.11 4.39 -12.23
N ASN A 62 13.90 3.43 -12.72
CA ASN A 62 15.36 3.54 -12.77
C ASN A 62 15.88 4.03 -14.12
N ALA A 63 15.02 4.27 -15.11
CA ALA A 63 15.44 4.83 -16.40
C ALA A 63 16.02 6.25 -16.26
N ARG A 64 16.70 6.71 -17.30
CA ARG A 64 17.27 8.07 -17.38
C ARG A 64 16.66 8.86 -18.51
N ASP A 65 16.51 10.16 -18.28
CA ASP A 65 16.05 11.11 -19.29
C ASP A 65 17.17 11.46 -20.28
N ARG A 66 16.84 12.33 -21.25
CA ARG A 66 17.79 12.85 -22.25
C ARG A 66 19.00 13.61 -21.66
N PHE A 67 18.99 13.92 -20.36
CA PHE A 67 20.05 14.62 -19.64
C PHE A 67 20.79 13.71 -18.66
N ASP A 68 20.62 12.38 -18.79
CA ASP A 68 21.18 11.36 -17.90
C ASP A 68 20.71 11.49 -16.44
N TYR A 69 19.55 12.10 -16.18
CA TYR A 69 18.94 12.13 -14.85
C TYR A 69 17.94 11.01 -14.67
N THR A 70 18.05 10.29 -13.55
CA THR A 70 17.00 9.39 -13.08
C THR A 70 15.90 10.19 -12.36
N PRO A 71 14.65 9.70 -12.34
CA PRO A 71 13.55 10.31 -11.59
C PRO A 71 13.91 10.61 -10.12
N LEU A 72 14.68 9.71 -9.48
CA LEU A 72 15.16 9.89 -8.11
C LEU A 72 16.13 11.07 -7.97
N ILE A 73 17.02 11.28 -8.95
CA ILE A 73 17.91 12.46 -8.93
C ILE A 73 17.10 13.73 -9.12
N LEU A 74 16.09 13.73 -10.01
CA LEU A 74 15.23 14.90 -10.23
C LEU A 74 14.48 15.29 -8.95
N ALA A 75 13.82 14.33 -8.29
CA ALA A 75 13.10 14.57 -7.04
C ALA A 75 14.03 15.03 -5.90
N SER A 76 15.21 14.42 -5.78
CA SER A 76 16.24 14.77 -4.78
C SER A 76 16.78 16.19 -4.99
N LEU A 77 17.05 16.55 -6.25
CA LEU A 77 17.54 17.88 -6.65
C LEU A 77 16.50 18.98 -6.39
N CYS A 78 15.23 18.68 -6.67
CA CYS A 78 14.13 19.63 -6.49
C CYS A 78 13.59 19.69 -5.05
N GLY A 79 14.04 18.80 -4.16
CA GLY A 79 13.69 18.85 -2.73
C GLY A 79 12.39 18.17 -2.33
N HIS A 80 11.83 17.34 -3.20
CA HIS A 80 10.52 16.71 -2.98
C HIS A 80 10.64 15.43 -2.16
N PHE A 81 10.63 15.57 -0.82
CA PHE A 81 10.87 14.48 0.11
C PHE A 81 9.91 13.30 -0.08
N GLU A 82 8.62 13.60 -0.24
CA GLU A 82 7.55 12.61 -0.37
C GLU A 82 7.69 11.81 -1.67
N VAL A 83 8.10 12.47 -2.76
CA VAL A 83 8.39 11.81 -4.04
C VAL A 83 9.66 10.97 -3.95
N VAL A 84 10.70 11.46 -3.28
CA VAL A 84 11.93 10.66 -3.03
C VAL A 84 11.58 9.39 -2.23
N GLN A 85 10.80 9.53 -1.17
CA GLN A 85 10.36 8.40 -0.35
C GLN A 85 9.55 7.40 -1.18
N LEU A 86 8.57 7.87 -1.96
CA LEU A 86 7.79 7.03 -2.86
C LEU A 86 8.68 6.26 -3.84
N LEU A 87 9.63 6.95 -4.49
CA LEU A 87 10.51 6.33 -5.48
C LEU A 87 11.36 5.23 -4.84
N LEU A 88 11.91 5.48 -3.64
CA LEU A 88 12.68 4.48 -2.88
C LEU A 88 11.81 3.27 -2.47
N GLU A 89 10.61 3.51 -1.94
CA GLU A 89 9.64 2.47 -1.59
C GLU A 89 9.20 1.67 -2.81
N SER A 90 9.15 2.31 -3.99
CA SER A 90 8.80 1.71 -5.27
C SER A 90 10.00 1.02 -5.96
N GLY A 91 11.17 0.97 -5.32
CA GLY A 91 12.36 0.25 -5.82
C GLY A 91 13.31 1.06 -6.69
N ALA A 92 13.35 2.39 -6.52
CA ALA A 92 14.41 3.22 -7.09
C ALA A 92 15.77 2.84 -6.49
N LEU A 93 16.80 2.77 -7.35
CA LEU A 93 18.15 2.37 -6.99
C LEU A 93 18.94 3.60 -6.51
N CYS A 94 19.36 3.61 -5.23
CA CYS A 94 20.23 4.64 -4.66
C CYS A 94 21.53 4.04 -4.11
N GLU A 95 22.41 3.61 -5.02
CA GLU A 95 23.67 2.95 -4.63
C GLU A 95 24.84 3.91 -4.53
N ARG A 96 25.45 3.94 -3.34
CA ARG A 96 26.59 4.80 -3.02
C ARG A 96 27.82 4.56 -3.89
N ASP A 97 27.99 3.35 -4.41
CA ASP A 97 29.15 2.98 -5.25
C ASP A 97 28.86 3.16 -6.75
N THR A 98 27.73 3.75 -7.13
CA THR A 98 27.34 3.98 -8.53
C THR A 98 27.38 5.45 -8.88
N PHE A 99 27.66 5.75 -10.15
CA PHE A 99 27.65 7.12 -10.66
C PHE A 99 26.29 7.83 -10.44
N GLN A 100 25.18 7.10 -10.53
CA GLN A 100 23.85 7.68 -10.32
C GLN A 100 23.52 7.89 -8.84
N GLY A 101 23.87 6.95 -7.95
CA GLY A 101 23.61 7.11 -6.52
C GLY A 101 24.49 8.16 -5.85
N GLU A 102 25.76 8.29 -6.24
CA GLU A 102 26.61 9.41 -5.78
C GLU A 102 26.03 10.76 -6.22
N ARG A 103 25.54 10.86 -7.47
CA ARG A 103 24.87 12.06 -7.97
C ARG A 103 23.58 12.36 -7.20
N CYS A 104 22.81 11.34 -6.83
CA CYS A 104 21.59 11.53 -6.05
C CYS A 104 21.88 12.10 -4.66
N LEU A 105 22.90 11.58 -3.98
CA LEU A 105 23.35 12.05 -2.66
C LEU A 105 23.98 13.45 -2.72
N TYR A 106 24.78 13.72 -3.75
CA TYR A 106 25.40 15.04 -3.96
C TYR A 106 24.34 16.11 -4.22
N ASN A 107 23.32 15.79 -5.02
CA ASN A 107 22.26 16.71 -5.41
C ASN A 107 21.10 16.78 -4.41
N ALA A 108 21.15 16.11 -3.26
CA ALA A 108 20.09 16.22 -2.25
C ALA A 108 19.96 17.67 -1.77
N LEU A 109 18.78 18.27 -1.99
CA LEU A 109 18.53 19.68 -1.67
C LEU A 109 18.68 19.98 -0.17
N ASN A 110 18.28 19.05 0.70
CA ASN A 110 18.30 19.21 2.15
C ASN A 110 18.84 17.96 2.87
N ASP A 111 19.23 18.13 4.14
CA ASP A 111 19.77 17.05 4.97
C ASP A 111 18.73 15.97 5.28
N ARG A 112 17.44 16.31 5.28
CA ARG A 112 16.35 15.36 5.49
C ARG A 112 16.32 14.32 4.37
N ILE A 113 16.39 14.74 3.10
CA ILE A 113 16.48 13.87 1.92
C ILE A 113 17.80 13.10 1.92
N ARG A 114 18.92 13.77 2.22
CA ARG A 114 20.24 13.11 2.32
C ARG A 114 20.22 11.98 3.34
N ASN A 115 19.67 12.21 4.53
CA ASN A 115 19.55 11.21 5.58
C ASN A 115 18.62 10.06 5.19
N LEU A 116 17.52 10.35 4.47
CA LEU A 116 16.66 9.33 3.89
C LEU A 116 17.43 8.47 2.88
N LEU A 117 18.12 9.06 1.91
CA LEU A 117 18.92 8.32 0.93
C LEU A 117 20.03 7.49 1.60
N LEU A 118 20.61 7.98 2.70
CA LEU A 118 21.61 7.26 3.48
C LEU A 118 21.01 6.11 4.30
N SER A 119 19.75 6.20 4.76
CA SER A 119 19.13 5.12 5.54
C SER A 119 18.84 3.88 4.67
N TYR A 120 18.67 4.06 3.36
CA TYR A 120 18.52 2.99 2.37
C TYR A 120 19.91 2.46 1.94
N ASP A 121 20.59 1.68 2.79
CA ASP A 121 21.88 1.02 2.46
C ASP A 121 21.65 -0.34 1.76
N TYR A 122 21.83 -0.37 0.44
CA TYR A 122 21.70 -1.58 -0.40
C TYR A 122 22.90 -2.54 -0.31
N SER A 123 23.95 -2.22 0.46
CA SER A 123 25.25 -2.91 0.36
C SER A 123 25.48 -4.08 1.32
N LYS A 124 24.58 -4.39 2.26
CA LYS A 124 24.81 -5.42 3.31
C LYS A 124 23.74 -6.50 3.36
N SER A 125 24.12 -7.72 2.93
CA SER A 125 23.71 -9.10 3.28
C SER A 125 22.25 -9.52 3.54
N THR A 126 21.29 -8.61 3.69
CA THR A 126 19.86 -8.86 3.69
C THR A 126 19.25 -7.74 2.88
N ASP A 127 18.97 -8.00 1.61
CA ASP A 127 18.31 -7.02 0.75
C ASP A 127 16.96 -6.63 1.40
N PRO A 128 16.80 -5.41 1.94
CA PRO A 128 15.54 -4.98 2.55
C PRO A 128 14.37 -4.97 1.54
N LEU A 129 14.69 -5.02 0.24
CA LEU A 129 13.76 -5.12 -0.88
C LEU A 129 13.33 -6.57 -1.19
N GLN A 130 13.93 -7.60 -0.57
CA GLN A 130 13.53 -9.00 -0.78
C GLN A 130 13.10 -9.72 0.52
N PRO A 131 12.09 -9.21 1.26
CA PRO A 131 11.66 -9.83 2.52
C PRO A 131 11.15 -11.26 2.35
N LEU A 132 10.58 -11.62 1.19
CA LEU A 132 10.16 -13.00 0.91
C LEU A 132 11.36 -13.94 0.87
N ALA A 133 12.43 -13.56 0.17
CA ALA A 133 13.64 -14.39 0.08
C ALA A 133 14.32 -14.54 1.45
N ALA A 134 14.38 -13.45 2.22
CA ALA A 134 14.89 -13.46 3.59
C ALA A 134 14.05 -14.38 4.49
N HIS A 135 12.72 -14.28 4.43
CA HIS A 135 11.81 -15.14 5.18
C HIS A 135 11.99 -16.61 4.82
N ILE A 136 11.96 -16.95 3.53
CA ILE A 136 12.10 -18.34 3.07
C ILE A 136 13.44 -18.89 3.52
N THR A 137 14.53 -18.15 3.33
CA THR A 137 15.86 -18.57 3.81
C THR A 137 15.87 -18.84 5.32
N SER A 138 15.20 -17.99 6.12
CA SER A 138 15.13 -18.16 7.58
C SER A 138 14.45 -19.47 8.00
N LEU A 139 13.59 -20.05 7.16
CA LEU A 139 12.92 -21.32 7.45
C LEU A 139 13.90 -22.51 7.56
N LEU A 140 15.10 -22.41 6.99
CA LEU A 140 16.13 -23.45 7.10
C LEU A 140 16.74 -23.55 8.50
N THR A 141 16.81 -22.43 9.21
CA THR A 141 17.48 -22.33 10.53
C THR A 141 16.51 -22.11 11.68
N ARG A 142 15.21 -21.88 11.38
CA ARG A 142 14.19 -21.62 12.40
C ARG A 142 13.86 -22.88 13.20
N GLU A 143 14.16 -22.83 14.49
CA GLU A 143 13.83 -23.91 15.42
C GLU A 143 12.38 -23.82 15.94
N HIS A 144 11.91 -22.60 16.19
CA HIS A 144 10.59 -22.33 16.77
C HIS A 144 9.82 -21.20 16.04
N PRO A 145 8.52 -21.39 15.75
CA PRO A 145 7.80 -22.66 15.78
C PRO A 145 8.27 -23.60 14.64
N LYS A 146 8.26 -24.92 14.89
CA LYS A 146 8.70 -25.90 13.90
C LYS A 146 7.64 -26.09 12.81
N THR A 147 7.99 -25.77 11.56
CA THR A 147 7.08 -25.85 10.39
C THR A 147 7.53 -26.85 9.32
N SER A 148 8.70 -27.48 9.48
CA SER A 148 9.20 -28.48 8.54
C SER A 148 8.30 -29.72 8.51
N ASP A 149 7.96 -30.19 7.32
CA ASP A 149 7.06 -31.34 7.08
C ASP A 149 7.77 -32.53 6.39
N VAL A 150 9.06 -32.38 6.04
CA VAL A 150 9.88 -33.45 5.47
C VAL A 150 11.33 -33.38 5.94
N ALA A 151 11.95 -34.54 6.15
CA ALA A 151 13.36 -34.67 6.51
C ALA A 151 14.17 -35.36 5.40
N LEU A 152 15.26 -34.75 4.97
CA LEU A 152 16.23 -35.36 4.05
C LEU A 152 17.45 -35.83 4.82
N VAL A 153 17.70 -37.14 4.80
CA VAL A 153 18.76 -37.78 5.58
C VAL A 153 19.92 -38.14 4.65
N THR A 154 21.09 -37.55 4.90
CA THR A 154 22.38 -37.95 4.32
C THR A 154 23.11 -38.90 5.28
N ALA A 155 24.33 -39.32 4.94
CA ALA A 155 25.12 -40.22 5.79
C ALA A 155 25.46 -39.62 7.17
N ASP A 156 25.54 -38.29 7.26
CA ASP A 156 26.08 -37.53 8.37
C ASP A 156 25.21 -36.33 8.83
N LYS A 157 24.23 -35.89 8.02
CA LYS A 157 23.37 -34.73 8.29
C LYS A 157 21.90 -35.05 8.01
N THR A 158 21.01 -34.32 8.69
CA THR A 158 19.57 -34.33 8.41
C THR A 158 19.10 -32.91 8.13
N PHE A 159 18.45 -32.70 7.00
CA PHE A 159 17.89 -31.41 6.59
C PHE A 159 16.38 -31.41 6.83
N HIS A 160 15.88 -30.47 7.63
CA HIS A 160 14.44 -30.28 7.86
C HIS A 160 13.91 -29.25 6.87
N LEU A 161 13.03 -29.68 5.97
CA LEU A 161 12.57 -28.90 4.82
C LEU A 161 11.05 -28.87 4.72
N HIS A 162 10.56 -28.14 3.72
CA HIS A 162 9.17 -27.87 3.44
C HIS A 162 8.78 -28.44 2.06
N LYS A 163 7.79 -29.34 2.00
CA LYS A 163 7.34 -29.98 0.77
C LYS A 163 6.85 -28.97 -0.26
N PHE A 164 6.13 -27.94 0.18
CA PHE A 164 5.63 -26.91 -0.73
C PHE A 164 6.78 -26.17 -1.44
N VAL A 165 7.84 -25.76 -0.72
CA VAL A 165 9.03 -25.11 -1.31
C VAL A 165 9.71 -26.05 -2.31
N LEU A 166 9.95 -27.30 -1.92
CA LEU A 166 10.59 -28.29 -2.80
C LEU A 166 9.77 -28.53 -4.07
N SER A 167 8.45 -28.70 -3.93
CA SER A 167 7.55 -28.95 -5.05
C SER A 167 7.37 -27.72 -5.96
N ALA A 168 7.45 -26.51 -5.42
CA ALA A 168 7.38 -25.28 -6.21
C ALA A 168 8.68 -25.03 -7.00
N ARG A 169 9.83 -25.33 -6.40
CA ARG A 169 11.15 -24.95 -6.92
C ARG A 169 11.88 -26.05 -7.68
N SER A 170 11.46 -27.31 -7.53
CA SER A 170 12.05 -28.47 -8.22
C SER A 170 10.97 -29.34 -8.88
N PRO A 171 10.98 -29.44 -10.22
CA PRO A 171 10.08 -30.34 -10.96
C PRO A 171 10.20 -31.82 -10.54
N TYR A 172 11.40 -32.27 -10.18
CA TYR A 172 11.62 -33.61 -9.64
C TYR A 172 10.82 -33.84 -8.36
N PHE A 173 10.94 -32.93 -7.39
CA PHE A 173 10.20 -33.05 -6.13
C PHE A 173 8.69 -32.87 -6.35
N ALA A 174 8.27 -32.00 -7.27
CA ALA A 174 6.87 -31.85 -7.66
C ALA A 174 6.26 -33.19 -8.10
N LYS A 175 6.89 -33.89 -9.06
CA LYS A 175 6.44 -35.20 -9.56
C LYS A 175 6.45 -36.26 -8.44
N LYS A 176 7.50 -36.27 -7.63
CA LYS A 176 7.69 -37.27 -6.57
C LYS A 176 6.68 -37.12 -5.44
N LEU A 177 6.43 -35.89 -5.00
CA LEU A 177 5.48 -35.57 -3.93
C LEU A 177 4.03 -35.67 -4.41
N ALA A 178 3.75 -35.41 -5.69
CA ALA A 178 2.45 -35.69 -6.28
C ALA A 178 2.12 -37.20 -6.28
N ALA A 179 3.13 -38.05 -6.51
CA ALA A 179 2.95 -39.51 -6.46
C ALA A 179 2.80 -40.04 -5.03
N ASN A 180 3.53 -39.48 -4.05
CA ASN A 180 3.51 -39.92 -2.65
C ASN A 180 3.55 -38.72 -1.67
N PRO A 181 2.41 -38.05 -1.44
CA PRO A 181 2.36 -36.83 -0.61
C PRO A 181 2.67 -37.08 0.87
N ASP A 182 2.40 -38.29 1.36
CA ASP A 182 2.60 -38.70 2.76
C ASP A 182 4.07 -38.93 3.13
N SER A 183 4.99 -38.80 2.18
CA SER A 183 6.42 -39.02 2.42
C SER A 183 6.96 -38.04 3.47
N THR A 184 7.42 -38.54 4.60
CA THR A 184 7.99 -37.72 5.70
C THR A 184 9.52 -37.69 5.69
N SER A 185 10.15 -38.62 4.98
CA SER A 185 11.60 -38.62 4.81
C SER A 185 12.04 -39.12 3.45
N PHE A 186 13.16 -38.61 2.95
CA PHE A 186 13.86 -39.21 1.81
C PHE A 186 15.34 -39.42 2.13
N LYS A 187 15.86 -40.55 1.66
CA LYS A 187 17.29 -40.87 1.73
C LYS A 187 17.96 -40.48 0.42
N LEU A 188 19.07 -39.75 0.52
CA LEU A 188 19.90 -39.47 -0.64
C LEU A 188 20.82 -40.63 -0.97
N ALA A 189 21.27 -40.67 -2.22
CA ALA A 189 22.31 -41.60 -2.63
C ALA A 189 23.64 -41.22 -1.96
N ASN A 190 24.37 -42.19 -1.42
CA ASN A 190 25.68 -41.99 -0.77
C ASN A 190 26.78 -41.50 -1.73
N THR A 191 26.47 -41.34 -3.02
CA THR A 191 27.40 -40.96 -4.07
C THR A 191 27.60 -39.45 -4.21
N VAL A 192 26.84 -38.65 -3.48
CA VAL A 192 26.90 -37.19 -3.52
C VAL A 192 27.33 -36.63 -2.15
N PRO A 193 28.33 -35.73 -2.10
CA PRO A 193 28.73 -35.08 -0.86
C PRO A 193 27.56 -34.32 -0.19
N PRO A 194 27.46 -34.35 1.15
CA PRO A 194 26.44 -33.60 1.89
C PRO A 194 26.47 -32.09 1.62
N GLN A 195 27.67 -31.52 1.42
CA GLN A 195 27.85 -30.09 1.09
C GLN A 195 27.21 -29.72 -0.25
N SER A 196 27.31 -30.60 -1.26
CA SER A 196 26.64 -30.38 -2.56
C SER A 196 25.13 -30.28 -2.40
N PHE A 197 24.57 -31.08 -1.50
CA PHE A 197 23.14 -31.05 -1.20
C PHE A 197 22.73 -29.80 -0.41
N GLU A 198 23.54 -29.39 0.55
CA GLU A 198 23.35 -28.16 1.31
C GLU A 198 23.28 -26.94 0.36
N VAL A 199 24.18 -26.87 -0.63
CA VAL A 199 24.17 -25.85 -1.67
C VAL A 199 22.85 -25.87 -2.48
N ALA A 200 22.41 -27.05 -2.92
CA ALA A 200 21.16 -27.19 -3.67
C ALA A 200 19.94 -26.75 -2.83
N VAL A 201 19.91 -27.09 -1.53
CA VAL A 201 18.85 -26.66 -0.61
C VAL A 201 18.85 -25.14 -0.45
N ARG A 202 20.00 -24.52 -0.22
CA ARG A 202 20.12 -23.06 -0.09
C ARG A 202 19.57 -22.34 -1.34
N TYR A 203 19.90 -22.84 -2.52
CA TYR A 203 19.37 -22.32 -3.79
C TYR A 203 17.84 -22.46 -3.92
N LEU A 204 17.27 -23.62 -3.54
CA LEU A 204 15.82 -23.81 -3.55
C LEU A 204 15.12 -22.82 -2.61
N TYR A 205 15.77 -22.45 -1.49
CA TYR A 205 15.29 -21.52 -0.47
C TYR A 205 15.64 -20.05 -0.71
N LEU A 206 16.05 -19.71 -1.95
CA LEU A 206 16.37 -18.33 -2.37
C LEU A 206 17.59 -17.71 -1.67
N GLN A 207 18.40 -18.53 -0.99
CA GLN A 207 19.63 -18.06 -0.38
C GLN A 207 20.72 -17.95 -1.45
N GLU A 208 21.57 -16.93 -1.31
CA GLU A 208 22.76 -16.77 -2.11
C GLU A 208 23.73 -17.94 -1.88
N VAL A 209 24.13 -18.57 -2.98
CA VAL A 209 25.14 -19.63 -2.98
C VAL A 209 26.46 -18.99 -3.37
N ALA A 210 27.25 -18.58 -2.39
CA ALA A 210 28.64 -18.21 -2.62
C ALA A 210 29.50 -19.48 -2.65
N ALA A 211 30.47 -19.53 -3.56
CA ALA A 211 31.42 -20.63 -3.67
C ALA A 211 32.50 -20.54 -2.57
N ASP A 212 32.12 -20.83 -1.33
CA ASP A 212 33.07 -21.26 -0.30
C ASP A 212 32.99 -22.79 -0.20
N LEU A 213 33.55 -23.45 -1.22
CA LEU A 213 33.42 -24.90 -1.45
C LEU A 213 34.62 -25.70 -0.94
N GLY A 214 35.52 -25.07 -0.18
CA GLY A 214 36.80 -25.64 0.25
C GLY A 214 37.90 -25.48 -0.79
N ASP A 215 39.05 -26.15 -0.56
CA ASP A 215 40.23 -26.04 -1.41
C ASP A 215 40.52 -27.35 -2.19
N GLY A 216 40.82 -27.24 -3.49
CA GLY A 216 41.44 -28.32 -4.27
C GLY A 216 40.51 -29.48 -4.63
N GLU A 217 40.81 -30.69 -4.14
CA GLU A 217 40.07 -31.91 -4.50
C GLU A 217 38.65 -31.95 -3.90
N GLU A 218 38.46 -31.35 -2.73
CA GLU A 218 37.15 -31.28 -2.05
C GLU A 218 36.18 -30.40 -2.85
N GLU A 219 36.65 -29.24 -3.32
CA GLU A 219 35.88 -28.35 -4.19
C GLU A 219 35.41 -29.06 -5.46
N GLN A 220 36.31 -29.80 -6.13
CA GLN A 220 35.97 -30.54 -7.35
C GLN A 220 34.93 -31.65 -7.09
N ALA A 221 35.05 -32.37 -5.96
CA ALA A 221 34.07 -33.38 -5.57
C ALA A 221 32.70 -32.75 -5.30
N VAL A 222 32.68 -31.59 -4.62
CA VAL A 222 31.45 -30.85 -4.31
C VAL A 222 30.81 -30.30 -5.58
N LEU A 223 31.57 -29.67 -6.49
CA LEU A 223 31.09 -29.18 -7.79
C LEU A 223 30.52 -30.31 -8.66
N THR A 224 31.19 -31.46 -8.70
CA THR A 224 30.71 -32.66 -9.41
C THR A 224 29.40 -33.17 -8.79
N GLY A 225 29.28 -33.12 -7.47
CA GLY A 225 28.05 -33.45 -6.77
C GLY A 225 26.92 -32.47 -7.09
N ILE A 226 27.22 -31.17 -7.19
CA ILE A 226 26.26 -30.13 -7.54
C ILE A 226 25.76 -30.29 -8.98
N ASP A 227 26.62 -30.55 -9.96
CA ASP A 227 26.18 -30.84 -11.35
C ASP A 227 25.25 -32.06 -11.41
N LYS A 228 25.60 -33.14 -10.71
CA LYS A 228 24.73 -34.34 -10.62
C LYS A 228 23.37 -34.01 -10.01
N LEU A 229 23.34 -33.26 -8.90
CA LEU A 229 22.10 -32.85 -8.24
C LEU A 229 21.29 -31.88 -9.10
N SER A 230 21.96 -30.96 -9.79
CA SER A 230 21.32 -29.99 -10.68
C SER A 230 20.46 -30.71 -11.72
N ARG A 231 21.03 -31.72 -12.39
CA ARG A 231 20.31 -32.54 -13.37
C ARG A 231 19.25 -33.43 -12.74
N GLN A 232 19.54 -34.04 -11.58
CA GLN A 232 18.61 -34.94 -10.90
C GLN A 232 17.37 -34.19 -10.37
N LEU A 233 17.56 -32.99 -9.84
CA LEU A 233 16.51 -32.15 -9.27
C LEU A 233 15.83 -31.26 -10.31
N GLU A 234 16.30 -31.29 -11.57
CA GLU A 234 15.81 -30.47 -12.68
C GLU A 234 15.95 -28.96 -12.37
N ILE A 235 17.12 -28.54 -11.85
CA ILE A 235 17.48 -27.16 -11.45
C ILE A 235 18.73 -26.65 -12.17
N ASP A 236 18.75 -26.76 -13.50
CA ASP A 236 19.93 -26.56 -14.37
C ASP A 236 20.76 -25.30 -14.07
N ARG A 237 20.09 -24.19 -13.70
CA ARG A 237 20.72 -22.89 -13.39
C ARG A 237 21.52 -22.84 -12.09
N LEU A 238 21.35 -23.81 -11.19
CA LEU A 238 22.15 -23.89 -9.97
C LEU A 238 23.65 -24.00 -10.28
N PHE A 239 24.00 -24.75 -11.32
CA PHE A 239 25.40 -24.94 -11.67
C PHE A 239 25.98 -23.69 -12.35
N GLU A 240 25.19 -23.03 -13.21
CA GLU A 240 25.56 -21.76 -13.86
C GLU A 240 25.79 -20.64 -12.85
N SER A 241 24.99 -20.58 -11.77
CA SER A 241 25.11 -19.54 -10.75
C SER A 241 26.40 -19.61 -9.92
N ILE A 242 27.03 -20.78 -9.85
CA ILE A 242 28.25 -21.03 -9.05
C ILE A 242 29.53 -20.74 -9.86
N LEU A 243 29.54 -21.01 -11.17
CA LEU A 243 30.77 -20.99 -11.97
C LEU A 243 31.27 -19.60 -12.38
N GLU A 244 30.48 -18.54 -12.23
CA GLU A 244 30.78 -17.24 -12.83
C GLU A 244 31.07 -16.13 -11.81
N GLY A 245 32.33 -16.05 -11.38
CA GLY A 245 32.83 -15.11 -10.35
C GLY A 245 33.55 -13.85 -10.87
N GLY A 246 33.23 -13.35 -12.07
CA GLY A 246 34.01 -12.27 -12.71
C GLY A 246 33.54 -10.84 -12.48
N ASP A 247 32.22 -10.60 -12.47
CA ASP A 247 31.64 -9.24 -12.45
C ASP A 247 30.54 -9.12 -11.38
N ARG A 248 30.74 -8.19 -10.45
CA ARG A 248 29.82 -7.90 -9.33
C ARG A 248 28.44 -7.48 -9.82
N ARG A 249 28.34 -6.80 -10.97
CA ARG A 249 27.07 -6.30 -11.50
C ARG A 249 26.27 -7.42 -12.18
N LEU A 250 26.90 -8.22 -13.05
CA LEU A 250 26.29 -9.42 -13.62
C LEU A 250 25.83 -10.41 -12.54
N ALA A 251 26.65 -10.60 -11.49
CA ALA A 251 26.28 -11.46 -10.36
C ALA A 251 25.00 -10.96 -9.65
N ARG A 252 24.87 -9.64 -9.45
CA ARG A 252 23.67 -9.05 -8.85
C ARG A 252 22.45 -9.15 -9.74
N GLN A 253 22.57 -8.85 -11.04
CA GLN A 253 21.46 -8.98 -11.98
C GLN A 253 20.91 -10.41 -11.95
N ARG A 254 21.79 -11.41 -12.08
CA ARG A 254 21.42 -12.83 -12.00
C ARG A 254 20.76 -13.18 -10.68
N ARG A 255 21.28 -12.68 -9.56
CA ARG A 255 20.68 -12.88 -8.25
C ARG A 255 19.23 -12.38 -8.23
N THR A 256 19.01 -11.15 -8.68
CA THR A 256 17.67 -10.55 -8.74
C THR A 256 16.75 -11.35 -9.66
N GLU A 257 17.23 -11.78 -10.83
CA GLU A 257 16.46 -12.62 -11.76
C GLU A 257 16.10 -13.98 -11.15
N GLU A 258 17.03 -14.64 -10.46
CA GLU A 258 16.80 -15.94 -9.84
C GLU A 258 15.86 -15.85 -8.62
N VAL A 259 15.95 -14.78 -7.82
CA VAL A 259 15.00 -14.52 -6.74
C VAL A 259 13.60 -14.25 -7.30
N ASN A 260 13.49 -13.39 -8.32
CA ASN A 260 12.21 -13.11 -9.00
C ASN A 260 11.60 -14.38 -9.60
N ARG A 261 12.41 -15.20 -10.29
CA ARG A 261 11.99 -16.50 -10.80
C ARG A 261 11.48 -17.40 -9.69
N GLY A 262 12.17 -17.45 -8.56
CA GLY A 262 11.75 -18.25 -7.42
C GLY A 262 10.44 -17.81 -6.80
N ARG A 263 10.22 -16.50 -6.66
CA ARG A 263 8.93 -15.92 -6.29
C ARG A 263 7.84 -16.28 -7.29
N ASP A 264 8.10 -16.19 -8.59
CA ASP A 264 7.09 -16.47 -9.62
C ASP A 264 6.73 -17.96 -9.69
N GLN A 265 7.70 -18.86 -9.42
CA GLN A 265 7.44 -20.29 -9.23
C GLN A 265 6.56 -20.55 -7.99
N LEU A 266 6.85 -19.89 -6.87
CA LEU A 266 6.01 -19.97 -5.67
C LEU A 266 4.60 -19.40 -5.90
N HIS A 267 4.48 -18.30 -6.64
CA HIS A 267 3.19 -17.71 -7.02
C HIS A 267 2.36 -18.69 -7.86
N THR A 268 2.96 -19.27 -8.90
CA THR A 268 2.30 -20.29 -9.74
C THR A 268 1.84 -21.48 -8.90
N TRP A 269 2.71 -21.96 -8.02
CA TRP A 269 2.39 -23.07 -7.12
C TRP A 269 1.24 -22.70 -6.16
N PHE A 270 1.27 -21.51 -5.57
CA PHE A 270 0.23 -20.98 -4.67
C PHE A 270 -1.14 -20.92 -5.36
N GLN A 271 -1.21 -20.40 -6.58
CA GLN A 271 -2.46 -20.36 -7.35
C GLN A 271 -3.01 -21.76 -7.62
N GLN A 272 -2.15 -22.69 -8.02
CA GLN A 272 -2.55 -24.05 -8.40
C GLN A 272 -2.92 -24.94 -7.21
N ASN A 273 -2.37 -24.67 -6.03
CA ASN A 273 -2.51 -25.54 -4.86
C ASN A 273 -3.34 -24.90 -3.74
N VAL A 274 -3.09 -23.64 -3.37
CA VAL A 274 -3.83 -22.97 -2.28
C VAL A 274 -5.16 -22.43 -2.79
N LEU A 275 -5.13 -21.50 -3.75
CA LEU A 275 -6.35 -20.82 -4.23
C LEU A 275 -7.31 -21.78 -4.93
N ARG A 276 -6.79 -22.70 -5.74
CA ARG A 276 -7.61 -23.69 -6.44
C ARG A 276 -8.33 -24.67 -5.50
N HIS A 277 -7.77 -24.96 -4.33
CA HIS A 277 -8.35 -25.92 -3.37
C HIS A 277 -9.08 -25.24 -2.21
N LYS A 278 -9.37 -23.93 -2.29
CA LYS A 278 -10.24 -23.28 -1.31
C LYS A 278 -11.64 -23.89 -1.36
N ILE A 279 -12.30 -24.01 -0.20
CA ILE A 279 -13.63 -24.62 -0.08
C ILE A 279 -14.63 -23.57 0.40
N THR A 280 -15.71 -23.41 -0.35
CA THR A 280 -16.87 -22.60 0.08
C THR A 280 -17.89 -23.50 0.77
N VAL A 281 -18.25 -23.16 1.99
CA VAL A 281 -19.23 -23.86 2.83
C VAL A 281 -20.24 -22.88 3.40
N ALA A 282 -21.42 -23.35 3.81
CA ALA A 282 -22.31 -22.53 4.62
C ALA A 282 -21.65 -22.23 5.98
N THR A 283 -21.75 -20.99 6.45
CA THR A 283 -21.11 -20.50 7.69
C THR A 283 -21.47 -21.37 8.91
N SER A 284 -22.72 -21.84 8.99
CA SER A 284 -23.17 -22.76 10.04
C SER A 284 -22.47 -24.12 10.07
N LYS A 285 -21.84 -24.52 8.95
CA LYS A 285 -21.12 -25.79 8.81
C LYS A 285 -19.61 -25.61 8.79
N ALA A 286 -19.09 -24.40 8.79
CA ALA A 286 -17.66 -24.13 8.64
C ALA A 286 -16.81 -24.84 9.71
N ASP A 287 -17.21 -24.76 10.98
CA ASP A 287 -16.46 -25.38 12.09
C ASP A 287 -16.56 -26.92 12.13
N SER A 288 -17.49 -27.48 11.36
CA SER A 288 -17.67 -28.94 11.22
C SER A 288 -16.77 -29.55 10.14
N VAL A 289 -16.11 -28.73 9.32
CA VAL A 289 -15.20 -29.21 8.29
C VAL A 289 -14.03 -29.95 8.94
N ARG A 290 -13.69 -31.10 8.37
CA ARG A 290 -12.59 -31.95 8.80
C ARG A 290 -11.68 -32.16 7.59
N TRP A 291 -10.46 -31.64 7.71
CA TRP A 291 -9.44 -31.77 6.68
C TRP A 291 -8.24 -32.50 7.26
N ASP A 292 -7.83 -33.59 6.62
CA ASP A 292 -6.72 -34.41 7.09
C ASP A 292 -5.37 -33.70 6.92
N ARG A 293 -4.46 -33.89 7.88
CA ARG A 293 -3.07 -33.39 7.76
C ARG A 293 -2.34 -33.94 6.54
N ASN A 294 -2.68 -35.16 6.15
CA ASN A 294 -2.16 -35.80 4.96
C ASN A 294 -3.00 -35.34 3.76
N ASN A 295 -2.59 -34.24 3.14
CA ASN A 295 -3.27 -33.68 1.98
C ASN A 295 -2.27 -33.38 0.86
N GLY A 296 -2.75 -33.39 -0.38
CA GLY A 296 -1.94 -33.18 -1.58
C GLY A 296 -1.39 -31.76 -1.74
N VAL A 297 -1.87 -30.81 -0.93
CA VAL A 297 -1.45 -29.39 -0.94
C VAL A 297 -0.39 -29.12 0.13
N PHE A 298 -0.11 -30.07 1.03
CA PHE A 298 0.80 -29.92 2.17
C PHE A 298 0.39 -28.83 3.18
N ALA A 299 -0.88 -28.45 3.18
CA ALA A 299 -1.42 -27.48 4.12
C ALA A 299 -1.44 -28.05 5.55
N ASP A 300 -1.10 -27.21 6.52
CA ASP A 300 -1.06 -27.56 7.95
C ASP A 300 -2.03 -26.71 8.80
N VAL A 301 -2.77 -25.79 8.17
CA VAL A 301 -3.81 -24.95 8.77
C VAL A 301 -4.85 -24.51 7.74
N LEU A 302 -6.07 -24.21 8.19
CA LEU A 302 -7.13 -23.60 7.39
C LEU A 302 -7.41 -22.19 7.89
N LEU A 303 -7.42 -21.20 7.01
CA LEU A 303 -7.94 -19.87 7.32
C LEU A 303 -9.38 -19.74 6.84
N ARG A 304 -10.25 -19.17 7.66
CA ARG A 304 -11.66 -18.95 7.35
C ARG A 304 -11.93 -17.46 7.19
N ALA A 305 -12.55 -17.07 6.08
CA ALA A 305 -13.16 -15.77 5.88
C ALA A 305 -14.65 -15.95 5.62
N ASP A 306 -15.48 -15.08 6.18
CA ASP A 306 -16.93 -15.13 6.05
C ASP A 306 -17.38 -14.07 5.04
N GLU A 307 -18.28 -14.40 4.11
CA GLU A 307 -18.89 -13.40 3.21
C GLU A 307 -19.67 -12.39 4.07
N ASP A 308 -19.70 -11.12 3.66
CA ASP A 308 -20.49 -10.09 4.33
C ASP A 308 -21.99 -10.42 4.22
N ALA A 309 -22.79 -9.98 5.19
CA ALA A 309 -24.23 -10.16 5.11
C ALA A 309 -24.78 -9.16 4.08
N ASP A 310 -25.55 -9.62 3.10
CA ASP A 310 -26.18 -8.73 2.13
C ASP A 310 -27.09 -7.73 2.88
N GLU A 311 -26.83 -6.42 2.75
CA GLU A 311 -27.58 -5.33 3.42
C GLU A 311 -29.09 -5.35 3.11
N GLU A 312 -29.50 -5.99 2.01
CA GLU A 312 -30.92 -6.23 1.68
C GLU A 312 -31.65 -7.08 2.75
N GLU A 313 -30.94 -7.84 3.58
CA GLU A 313 -31.55 -8.62 4.66
C GLU A 313 -31.91 -7.74 5.88
N ASP A 314 -31.19 -6.63 6.13
CA ASP A 314 -31.39 -5.76 7.30
C ASP A 314 -32.53 -4.73 7.09
N GLU A 315 -32.77 -4.26 5.86
CA GLU A 315 -33.92 -3.39 5.58
C GLU A 315 -35.27 -4.09 5.81
N ALA A 316 -35.32 -5.42 5.66
CA ALA A 316 -36.53 -6.22 5.87
C ALA A 316 -36.92 -6.39 7.34
N GLU A 317 -36.04 -6.02 8.29
CA GLU A 317 -36.29 -6.10 9.74
C GLU A 317 -36.75 -4.77 10.37
N ARG A 318 -36.91 -3.69 9.60
CA ARG A 318 -37.53 -2.45 10.11
C ARG A 318 -39.02 -2.69 10.41
N PRO A 319 -39.51 -2.52 11.66
CA PRO A 319 -40.93 -2.69 11.97
C PRO A 319 -41.73 -1.58 11.27
N ALA A 320 -42.66 -1.98 10.40
CA ALA A 320 -43.56 -1.05 9.72
C ALA A 320 -44.31 -0.15 10.72
N PRO A 321 -44.58 1.13 10.40
CA PRO A 321 -45.29 2.04 11.29
C PRO A 321 -46.68 1.48 11.60
N PRO A 322 -47.20 1.67 12.83
CA PRO A 322 -48.44 1.04 13.24
C PRO A 322 -49.60 1.57 12.40
N THR A 323 -50.28 0.66 11.70
CA THR A 323 -51.49 0.95 10.94
C THR A 323 -52.61 1.30 11.91
N VAL A 324 -53.07 2.56 11.88
CA VAL A 324 -54.23 3.03 12.65
C VAL A 324 -55.49 2.31 12.12
N ARG A 325 -56.01 1.34 12.88
CA ARG A 325 -57.29 0.70 12.58
C ARG A 325 -58.44 1.63 12.99
N GLN A 326 -59.20 2.11 12.02
CA GLN A 326 -60.51 2.72 12.24
C GLN A 326 -61.58 1.64 12.33
N THR A 327 -62.08 1.35 13.53
CA THR A 327 -63.39 0.68 13.72
C THR A 327 -64.13 1.31 14.88
N SER A 328 -65.39 1.65 14.67
CA SER A 328 -66.33 2.18 15.65
C SER A 328 -67.12 1.04 16.33
N GLY A 329 -66.75 0.70 17.58
CA GLY A 329 -67.49 -0.24 18.43
C GLY A 329 -66.74 -0.63 19.72
N PRO A 330 -67.43 -0.92 20.84
CA PRO A 330 -66.78 -1.11 22.15
C PRO A 330 -66.12 -2.50 22.30
N LEU A 331 -64.85 -2.48 22.72
CA LEU A 331 -64.02 -3.66 23.02
C LEU A 331 -64.44 -4.30 24.35
N ASN A 332 -65.05 -5.49 24.31
CA ASN A 332 -65.13 -6.39 25.44
C ASN A 332 -64.79 -7.81 24.98
N GLY A 333 -63.59 -8.28 25.34
CA GLY A 333 -63.20 -9.67 25.10
C GLY A 333 -61.69 -9.87 25.25
N ILE A 334 -61.28 -10.48 26.36
CA ILE A 334 -59.94 -10.99 26.60
C ILE A 334 -59.66 -12.12 25.58
N PRO A 335 -58.59 -12.09 24.77
CA PRO A 335 -58.26 -13.23 23.93
C PRO A 335 -57.35 -14.20 24.68
N ILE A 336 -57.97 -15.25 25.22
CA ILE A 336 -57.32 -16.53 25.51
C ILE A 336 -57.00 -17.16 24.15
N GLY A 337 -55.74 -17.53 23.92
CA GLY A 337 -55.32 -18.27 22.73
C GLY A 337 -56.08 -19.59 22.56
N PRO A 338 -56.16 -20.16 21.34
CA PRO A 338 -55.29 -21.31 21.13
C PRO A 338 -54.82 -21.52 19.67
N MET A 339 -53.72 -22.29 19.57
CA MET A 339 -53.39 -23.23 18.48
C MET A 339 -53.05 -22.66 17.10
N SER A 340 -51.75 -22.61 16.85
CA SER A 340 -51.06 -23.18 15.69
C SER A 340 -51.92 -23.62 14.49
N TYR A 341 -51.87 -22.82 13.43
CA TYR A 341 -51.86 -23.31 12.04
C TYR A 341 -50.58 -22.79 11.35
N PRO A 342 -49.82 -23.64 10.63
CA PRO A 342 -48.63 -23.23 9.93
C PRO A 342 -49.05 -22.65 8.57
N SER A 343 -49.05 -21.32 8.45
CA SER A 343 -49.09 -20.66 7.15
C SER A 343 -47.82 -19.83 6.99
N ARG A 344 -46.69 -20.53 6.82
CA ARG A 344 -45.52 -19.98 6.14
C ARG A 344 -45.49 -20.56 4.73
N SER A 345 -45.71 -19.68 3.76
CA SER A 345 -45.42 -19.93 2.35
C SER A 345 -43.97 -20.38 2.18
N PRO A 346 -43.69 -21.48 1.46
CA PRO A 346 -42.34 -22.00 1.27
C PRO A 346 -41.75 -21.43 -0.03
N SER A 347 -41.37 -20.15 -0.04
CA SER A 347 -40.67 -19.58 -1.21
C SER A 347 -39.99 -18.25 -0.92
N ARG A 348 -38.99 -18.28 -0.04
CA ARG A 348 -37.75 -17.51 -0.13
C ARG A 348 -36.73 -18.31 0.66
N THR A 349 -35.97 -19.14 -0.04
CA THR A 349 -34.81 -19.81 0.54
C THR A 349 -33.86 -18.72 1.00
N ARG A 350 -33.76 -18.46 2.32
CA ARG A 350 -32.64 -17.69 2.88
C ARG A 350 -31.36 -18.33 2.33
N SER A 351 -30.58 -17.60 1.53
CA SER A 351 -29.23 -18.04 1.21
C SER A 351 -28.48 -18.05 2.54
N SER A 352 -28.08 -19.24 3.00
CA SER A 352 -27.22 -19.30 4.18
C SER A 352 -25.92 -18.57 3.85
N ARG A 353 -25.53 -17.60 4.69
CA ARG A 353 -24.20 -16.97 4.67
C ARG A 353 -23.13 -18.01 4.38
N LYS A 354 -22.17 -17.68 3.52
CA LYS A 354 -21.10 -18.60 3.13
C LYS A 354 -19.79 -18.17 3.77
N SER A 355 -18.94 -19.16 3.99
CA SER A 355 -17.59 -19.03 4.48
C SER A 355 -16.65 -19.72 3.52
N VAL A 356 -15.50 -19.12 3.26
CA VAL A 356 -14.45 -19.68 2.41
C VAL A 356 -13.29 -20.11 3.30
N LEU A 357 -12.90 -21.37 3.16
CA LEU A 357 -11.77 -21.98 3.86
C LEU A 357 -10.58 -22.10 2.92
N PHE A 358 -9.46 -21.47 3.29
CA PHE A 358 -8.21 -21.46 2.53
C PHE A 358 -7.18 -22.40 3.15
N PRO A 359 -6.71 -23.43 2.43
CA PRO A 359 -5.62 -24.29 2.89
C PRO A 359 -4.28 -23.53 2.84
N ALA A 360 -3.69 -23.28 4.01
CA ALA A 360 -2.47 -22.47 4.14
C ALA A 360 -1.35 -23.24 4.84
N HIS A 361 -0.16 -22.62 4.81
CA HIS A 361 1.06 -23.15 5.41
C HIS A 361 1.50 -22.23 6.53
N ARG A 362 1.62 -22.75 7.76
CA ARG A 362 2.11 -21.99 8.92
C ARG A 362 3.45 -21.33 8.59
N ALA A 363 4.34 -22.05 7.89
CA ALA A 363 5.61 -21.54 7.40
C ALA A 363 5.50 -20.19 6.68
N MET A 364 4.46 -19.98 5.88
CA MET A 364 4.24 -18.72 5.14
C MET A 364 3.50 -17.68 5.97
N LEU A 365 2.59 -18.10 6.85
CA LEU A 365 1.86 -17.21 7.75
C LEU A 365 2.78 -16.55 8.79
N LEU A 366 3.91 -17.16 9.14
CA LEU A 366 4.93 -16.59 10.06
C LEU A 366 5.50 -15.24 9.61
N ARG A 367 5.24 -14.79 8.38
CA ARG A 367 5.57 -13.44 7.92
C ARG A 367 4.73 -12.35 8.60
N SER A 368 3.65 -12.72 9.26
CA SER A 368 2.82 -11.86 10.10
C SER A 368 3.15 -12.13 11.57
N GLU A 369 3.34 -11.06 12.34
CA GLU A 369 3.65 -11.16 13.77
C GLU A 369 2.48 -11.79 14.57
N PHE A 370 1.24 -11.52 14.14
CA PHE A 370 0.03 -12.14 14.67
C PHE A 370 0.15 -13.67 14.66
N PHE A 371 0.42 -14.26 13.50
CA PHE A 371 0.54 -15.71 13.37
C PHE A 371 1.82 -16.26 14.02
N SER A 372 2.92 -15.52 13.96
CA SER A 372 4.16 -15.90 14.64
C SER A 372 3.94 -16.07 16.15
N THR A 373 3.26 -15.10 16.77
CA THR A 373 2.90 -15.13 18.19
C THR A 373 1.92 -16.26 18.49
N MET A 374 0.87 -16.39 17.67
CA MET A 374 -0.13 -17.46 17.81
C MET A 374 0.51 -18.85 17.76
N PHE A 375 1.37 -19.13 16.78
CA PHE A 375 1.98 -20.45 16.59
C PHE A 375 3.13 -20.76 17.55
N SER A 376 3.70 -19.75 18.20
CA SER A 376 4.70 -19.92 19.25
C SER A 376 4.09 -20.15 20.64
N SER A 377 2.81 -19.84 20.80
CA SER A 377 2.08 -20.02 22.04
C SER A 377 1.72 -21.48 22.33
N SER A 378 1.18 -21.75 23.52
CA SER A 378 0.58 -23.04 23.89
C SER A 378 -0.86 -23.23 23.41
N PHE A 379 -1.43 -22.27 22.66
CA PHE A 379 -2.82 -22.31 22.22
C PHE A 379 -3.09 -23.47 21.25
N ARG A 380 -4.38 -23.79 21.07
CA ARG A 380 -4.83 -24.96 20.30
C ARG A 380 -4.38 -24.87 18.83
N GLU A 381 -4.33 -23.68 18.27
CA GLU A 381 -3.89 -23.33 16.93
C GLU A 381 -2.41 -23.68 16.71
N ALA A 382 -1.62 -23.64 17.78
CA ALA A 382 -0.21 -24.03 17.76
C ALA A 382 -0.03 -25.57 17.82
N GLN A 383 -1.01 -26.30 18.34
CA GLN A 383 -0.91 -27.74 18.60
C GLN A 383 -1.16 -28.59 17.36
N SER A 384 -0.61 -29.81 17.38
CA SER A 384 -0.81 -30.79 16.32
C SER A 384 -1.98 -31.72 16.62
N THR A 385 -3.02 -31.63 15.82
CA THR A 385 -4.25 -32.41 15.90
C THR A 385 -4.48 -33.28 14.68
N LEU A 386 -5.39 -34.24 14.76
CA LEU A 386 -5.72 -35.16 13.66
C LEU A 386 -6.13 -34.41 12.37
N TYR A 387 -6.98 -33.40 12.54
CA TYR A 387 -7.44 -32.53 11.45
C TYR A 387 -6.76 -31.16 11.52
N LEU A 388 -6.72 -30.46 10.39
CA LEU A 388 -6.26 -29.08 10.32
C LEU A 388 -7.12 -28.17 11.22
N GLN A 389 -6.47 -27.26 11.94
CA GLN A 389 -7.18 -26.24 12.72
C GLN A 389 -7.72 -25.16 11.79
N ILE A 390 -8.94 -24.69 12.08
CA ILE A 390 -9.59 -23.60 11.36
C ILE A 390 -9.39 -22.33 12.19
N ILE A 391 -8.78 -21.32 11.59
CA ILE A 391 -8.56 -20.01 12.20
C ILE A 391 -9.48 -19.01 11.50
N PRO A 392 -10.50 -18.46 12.18
CA PRO A 392 -11.33 -17.40 11.63
C PRO A 392 -10.52 -16.10 11.55
N ILE A 393 -10.60 -15.43 10.40
CA ILE A 393 -10.05 -14.10 10.15
C ILE A 393 -11.23 -13.19 9.86
N ASP A 394 -11.27 -12.05 10.54
CA ASP A 394 -12.35 -11.07 10.42
C ASP A 394 -12.14 -10.20 9.18
N CYS A 395 -12.40 -10.77 8.01
CA CYS A 395 -12.38 -10.08 6.73
C CYS A 395 -13.16 -10.86 5.66
N SER A 396 -13.49 -10.18 4.56
CA SER A 396 -14.14 -10.81 3.42
C SER A 396 -13.20 -11.81 2.70
N PRO A 397 -13.74 -12.81 1.98
CA PRO A 397 -12.93 -13.77 1.25
C PRO A 397 -12.02 -13.16 0.19
N ALA A 398 -12.42 -12.03 -0.42
CA ALA A 398 -11.61 -11.30 -1.38
C ALA A 398 -10.38 -10.68 -0.71
N VAL A 399 -10.57 -10.07 0.46
CA VAL A 399 -9.48 -9.47 1.25
C VAL A 399 -8.50 -10.54 1.73
N LEU A 400 -8.98 -11.67 2.22
CA LEU A 400 -8.10 -12.78 2.64
C LEU A 400 -7.27 -13.34 1.49
N GLU A 401 -7.82 -13.38 0.27
CA GLU A 401 -7.07 -13.78 -0.93
C GLU A 401 -5.93 -12.80 -1.26
N VAL A 402 -6.16 -11.49 -1.11
CA VAL A 402 -5.12 -10.45 -1.26
C VAL A 402 -4.03 -10.63 -0.21
N VAL A 403 -4.41 -10.80 1.07
CA VAL A 403 -3.48 -11.03 2.18
C VAL A 403 -2.63 -12.27 1.94
N LEU A 404 -3.24 -13.40 1.55
CA LEU A 404 -2.51 -14.63 1.25
C LEU A 404 -1.60 -14.45 0.04
N THR A 405 -2.05 -13.80 -1.03
CA THR A 405 -1.22 -13.52 -2.20
C THR A 405 0.03 -12.71 -1.79
N TYR A 406 -0.14 -11.72 -0.93
CA TYR A 406 0.97 -10.94 -0.38
C TYR A 406 1.93 -11.80 0.46
N LEU A 407 1.42 -12.63 1.37
CA LEU A 407 2.24 -13.50 2.21
C LEU A 407 3.04 -14.53 1.41
N TYR A 408 2.53 -14.99 0.26
CA TYR A 408 3.24 -15.96 -0.59
C TYR A 408 4.18 -15.33 -1.61
N THR A 409 3.92 -14.08 -2.03
CA THR A 409 4.53 -13.53 -3.23
C THR A 409 5.00 -12.09 -3.14
N GLU A 410 4.66 -11.37 -2.07
CA GLU A 410 4.88 -9.92 -1.90
C GLU A 410 4.17 -9.03 -2.92
N LYS A 411 3.37 -9.63 -3.81
CA LYS A 411 2.48 -8.89 -4.70
C LYS A 411 1.11 -8.79 -4.05
N ALA A 412 0.51 -7.61 -4.15
CA ALA A 412 -0.84 -7.34 -3.69
C ALA A 412 -1.46 -6.30 -4.62
N ASP A 413 -2.20 -6.78 -5.62
CA ASP A 413 -2.88 -5.94 -6.59
C ASP A 413 -4.38 -6.01 -6.26
N PHE A 414 -4.97 -4.88 -5.89
CA PHE A 414 -6.38 -4.77 -5.51
C PHE A 414 -6.92 -3.39 -5.86
N GLY A 415 -8.24 -3.33 -6.09
CA GLY A 415 -8.94 -2.08 -6.41
C GLY A 415 -9.32 -1.29 -5.15
N LEU A 416 -9.74 -0.04 -5.37
CA LEU A 416 -10.20 0.86 -4.31
C LEU A 416 -11.36 0.28 -3.48
N SER A 417 -12.25 -0.49 -4.11
CA SER A 417 -13.48 -1.01 -3.48
C SER A 417 -13.24 -1.91 -2.26
N ILE A 418 -12.05 -2.51 -2.13
CA ILE A 418 -11.67 -3.34 -0.97
C ILE A 418 -10.44 -2.78 -0.24
N ALA A 419 -9.98 -1.57 -0.60
CA ALA A 419 -8.70 -1.06 -0.13
C ALA A 419 -8.73 -0.73 1.37
N ILE A 420 -9.85 -0.19 1.88
CA ILE A 420 -10.06 0.06 3.31
C ILE A 420 -10.09 -1.28 4.08
N ASP A 421 -10.81 -2.28 3.59
CA ASP A 421 -10.85 -3.60 4.24
C ASP A 421 -9.48 -4.28 4.25
N VAL A 422 -8.70 -4.14 3.17
CA VAL A 422 -7.32 -4.63 3.11
C VAL A 422 -6.44 -3.88 4.11
N LEU A 423 -6.62 -2.57 4.29
CA LEU A 423 -5.91 -1.77 5.29
C LEU A 423 -6.21 -2.29 6.71
N HIS A 424 -7.48 -2.47 7.06
CA HIS A 424 -7.91 -3.01 8.36
C HIS A 424 -7.39 -4.43 8.59
N ALA A 425 -7.50 -5.31 7.59
CA ALA A 425 -7.00 -6.68 7.70
C ALA A 425 -5.47 -6.73 7.84
N ALA A 426 -4.74 -5.85 7.13
CA ALA A 426 -3.30 -5.76 7.24
C ALA A 426 -2.86 -5.25 8.62
N ASP A 427 -3.56 -4.28 9.19
CA ASP A 427 -3.31 -3.79 10.54
C ASP A 427 -3.59 -4.86 11.61
N MET A 428 -4.76 -5.51 11.55
CA MET A 428 -5.15 -6.61 12.43
C MET A 428 -4.12 -7.75 12.43
N LEU A 429 -3.60 -8.08 11.25
CA LEU A 429 -2.63 -9.16 11.07
C LEU A 429 -1.17 -8.71 11.26
N PHE A 430 -0.92 -7.44 11.62
CA PHE A 430 0.41 -6.85 11.78
C PHE A 430 1.31 -7.05 10.53
N ILE A 431 0.77 -6.70 9.35
CA ILE A 431 1.46 -6.76 8.05
C ILE A 431 1.74 -5.33 7.57
N GLU A 432 2.74 -4.69 8.15
CA GLU A 432 3.02 -3.25 7.96
C GLU A 432 3.22 -2.84 6.49
N LYS A 433 3.94 -3.65 5.71
CA LYS A 433 4.18 -3.34 4.30
C LYS A 433 2.91 -3.42 3.43
N LEU A 434 1.97 -4.29 3.78
CA LEU A 434 0.68 -4.37 3.09
C LEU A 434 -0.22 -3.19 3.50
N LYS A 435 -0.21 -2.84 4.78
CA LYS A 435 -0.91 -1.67 5.34
C LYS A 435 -0.44 -0.38 4.67
N ALA A 436 0.87 -0.14 4.59
CA ALA A 436 1.44 1.01 3.90
C ALA A 436 1.03 1.05 2.42
N ARG A 437 1.05 -0.10 1.74
CA ARG A 437 0.62 -0.20 0.33
C ARG A 437 -0.87 0.13 0.15
N ALA A 438 -1.74 -0.35 1.04
CA ALA A 438 -3.16 -0.02 1.02
C ALA A 438 -3.40 1.48 1.24
N ALA A 439 -2.73 2.09 2.21
CA ALA A 439 -2.81 3.53 2.45
C ALA A 439 -2.34 4.37 1.26
N VAL A 440 -1.28 3.93 0.59
CA VAL A 440 -0.84 4.53 -0.67
C VAL A 440 -1.92 4.41 -1.74
N ILE A 441 -2.52 3.24 -1.95
CA ILE A 441 -3.58 3.07 -2.97
C ILE A 441 -4.80 3.96 -2.67
N ILE A 442 -5.26 4.02 -1.41
CA ILE A 442 -6.40 4.85 -0.99
C ILE A 442 -6.14 6.34 -1.22
N SER A 443 -5.02 6.87 -0.70
CA SER A 443 -4.71 8.31 -0.75
C SER A 443 -4.42 8.85 -2.17
N THR A 444 -4.34 7.98 -3.17
CA THR A 444 -3.83 8.33 -4.50
C THR A 444 -4.89 8.18 -5.56
N LEU A 445 -5.57 7.03 -5.57
CA LEU A 445 -6.71 6.79 -6.43
C LEU A 445 -7.97 7.50 -5.90
N GLY A 446 -8.06 7.75 -4.58
CA GLY A 446 -9.15 8.54 -3.97
C GLY A 446 -9.12 10.03 -4.31
N ASN A 447 -8.00 10.55 -4.83
CA ASN A 447 -7.86 11.95 -5.23
C ASN A 447 -8.37 12.22 -6.66
N GLY A 448 -9.38 11.47 -7.15
CA GLY A 448 -9.82 11.45 -8.55
C GLY A 448 -9.73 12.80 -9.27
N GLY A 449 -9.05 12.84 -10.42
CA GLY A 449 -8.99 13.99 -11.35
C GLY A 449 -8.34 15.31 -10.86
N ALA A 450 -8.38 15.62 -9.56
CA ALA A 450 -8.00 16.92 -9.02
C ALA A 450 -6.47 17.11 -9.05
N SER A 451 -5.97 17.51 -10.22
CA SER A 451 -4.76 18.29 -10.34
C SER A 451 -4.97 19.61 -9.60
N VAL A 452 -3.89 20.16 -9.04
CA VAL A 452 -3.81 21.53 -8.48
C VAL A 452 -4.32 22.59 -9.49
N VAL A 453 -4.48 22.21 -10.76
CA VAL A 453 -4.94 23.05 -11.87
C VAL A 453 -6.47 23.02 -12.08
N GLU A 454 -7.24 22.13 -11.46
CA GLU A 454 -8.70 22.04 -11.67
C GLU A 454 -9.54 22.88 -10.70
N ALA A 455 -8.98 23.96 -10.16
CA ALA A 455 -9.78 24.96 -9.44
C ALA A 455 -10.62 25.87 -10.38
N GLU A 456 -10.53 25.66 -11.69
CA GLU A 456 -11.19 26.48 -12.73
C GLU A 456 -12.64 26.09 -13.04
N ASN A 457 -13.26 25.13 -12.34
CA ASN A 457 -14.62 24.69 -12.69
C ASN A 457 -15.64 24.84 -11.54
N PRO A 458 -16.16 26.05 -11.29
CA PRO A 458 -17.18 26.28 -10.26
C PRO A 458 -18.57 25.69 -10.60
N ARG A 459 -18.72 25.01 -11.75
CA ARG A 459 -19.98 24.39 -12.22
C ARG A 459 -19.82 23.02 -12.90
N GLY A 460 -18.73 22.30 -12.64
CA GLY A 460 -18.53 20.95 -13.18
C GLY A 460 -19.11 19.88 -12.26
N GLU A 461 -20.31 19.39 -12.58
CA GLU A 461 -20.68 18.00 -12.25
C GLU A 461 -19.65 17.10 -12.93
N THR A 462 -18.66 16.63 -12.18
CA THR A 462 -17.96 15.41 -12.54
C THR A 462 -18.73 14.27 -11.89
N ASP A 463 -19.47 13.53 -12.71
CA ASP A 463 -20.16 12.27 -12.39
C ASP A 463 -19.16 11.14 -12.02
N ILE A 464 -18.22 11.44 -11.11
CA ILE A 464 -17.31 10.47 -10.51
C ILE A 464 -17.72 10.38 -9.04
N GLU A 465 -18.95 9.91 -8.81
CA GLU A 465 -19.38 9.40 -7.50
C GLU A 465 -18.41 8.28 -7.09
N GLU A 466 -17.43 8.68 -6.30
CA GLU A 466 -16.93 8.06 -5.07
C GLU A 466 -17.06 6.54 -4.99
N VAL A 467 -16.03 5.84 -5.50
CA VAL A 467 -15.80 4.42 -5.17
C VAL A 467 -15.43 4.23 -3.68
N VAL A 468 -15.09 5.32 -2.98
CA VAL A 468 -14.70 5.32 -1.57
C VAL A 468 -15.22 6.59 -0.89
N ASP A 469 -15.98 6.44 0.20
CA ASP A 469 -16.44 7.55 1.06
C ASP A 469 -15.24 8.14 1.83
N ILE A 470 -15.06 9.45 1.76
CA ILE A 470 -13.99 10.16 2.46
C ILE A 470 -14.11 10.05 3.98
N TYR A 471 -15.34 10.00 4.52
CA TYR A 471 -15.56 9.84 5.95
C TYR A 471 -14.99 8.50 6.44
N ASP A 472 -15.20 7.43 5.67
CA ASP A 472 -14.64 6.12 5.96
C ASP A 472 -13.11 6.08 5.83
N VAL A 473 -12.53 6.84 4.89
CA VAL A 473 -11.07 6.97 4.79
C VAL A 473 -10.47 7.64 6.03
N VAL A 474 -11.10 8.71 6.53
CA VAL A 474 -10.65 9.41 7.74
C VAL A 474 -10.74 8.49 8.96
N ARG A 475 -11.88 7.81 9.13
CA ARG A 475 -12.07 6.82 10.21
C ARG A 475 -11.05 5.68 10.12
N ALA A 476 -10.82 5.14 8.93
CA ALA A 476 -9.81 4.11 8.71
C ALA A 476 -8.40 4.60 9.03
N GLY A 477 -8.07 5.86 8.68
CA GLY A 477 -6.82 6.51 9.06
C GLY A 477 -6.64 6.55 10.59
N TRP A 478 -7.69 6.91 11.30
CA TRP A 478 -7.73 6.98 12.76
C TRP A 478 -7.58 5.61 13.45
N ASP A 479 -8.35 4.62 12.98
CA ASP A 479 -8.38 3.28 13.56
C ASP A 479 -7.04 2.57 13.37
N THR A 480 -6.45 2.72 12.18
CA THR A 480 -5.17 2.11 11.83
C THR A 480 -3.97 2.97 12.16
N ARG A 481 -4.16 4.21 12.65
CA ARG A 481 -3.11 5.18 12.98
C ARG A 481 -2.19 5.47 11.80
N VAL A 482 -2.78 5.64 10.62
CA VAL A 482 -2.06 5.98 9.39
C VAL A 482 -2.24 7.46 9.11
N HIS A 483 -1.29 8.26 9.59
CA HIS A 483 -1.26 9.73 9.45
C HIS A 483 -1.48 10.20 8.00
N ARG A 484 -0.93 9.48 7.03
CA ARG A 484 -1.09 9.78 5.60
C ARG A 484 -2.55 9.83 5.16
N LEU A 485 -3.42 8.98 5.73
CA LEU A 485 -4.85 8.97 5.41
C LEU A 485 -5.60 10.09 6.15
N GLU A 486 -5.16 10.43 7.36
CA GLU A 486 -5.69 11.56 8.13
C GLU A 486 -5.44 12.87 7.39
N GLU A 487 -4.18 13.15 7.01
CA GLU A 487 -3.80 14.31 6.18
C GLU A 487 -4.53 14.32 4.84
N PHE A 488 -4.60 13.17 4.17
CA PHE A 488 -5.30 13.05 2.89
C PHE A 488 -6.78 13.41 3.04
N GLY A 489 -7.45 12.88 4.06
CA GLY A 489 -8.86 13.12 4.33
C GLY A 489 -9.14 14.58 4.69
N ALA A 490 -8.36 15.16 5.62
CA ALA A 490 -8.48 16.56 5.99
C ALA A 490 -8.26 17.50 4.79
N ARG A 491 -7.24 17.22 3.97
CA ARG A 491 -6.97 17.99 2.75
C ARG A 491 -8.09 17.85 1.73
N TYR A 492 -8.58 16.64 1.48
CA TYR A 492 -9.67 16.40 0.53
C TYR A 492 -10.94 17.18 0.93
N ILE A 493 -11.29 17.14 2.22
CA ILE A 493 -12.43 17.88 2.77
C ILE A 493 -12.19 19.39 2.66
N ALA A 494 -11.01 19.91 3.06
CA ALA A 494 -10.70 21.34 3.01
C ALA A 494 -10.81 21.92 1.59
N TYR A 495 -10.39 21.17 0.58
CA TYR A 495 -10.44 21.62 -0.82
C TYR A 495 -11.87 21.66 -1.40
N ARG A 496 -12.83 21.04 -0.72
CA ARG A 496 -14.23 20.95 -1.14
C ARG A 496 -15.18 21.24 0.02
N LEU A 497 -14.73 22.05 0.97
CA LEU A 497 -15.40 22.26 2.25
C LEU A 497 -16.83 22.77 2.06
N GLU A 498 -17.08 23.52 0.99
CA GLU A 498 -18.40 24.01 0.60
C GLU A 498 -19.45 22.89 0.46
N ARG A 499 -19.03 21.67 0.09
CA ARG A 499 -19.91 20.50 -0.06
C ARG A 499 -20.18 19.81 1.28
N PHE A 500 -19.15 19.70 2.13
CA PHE A 500 -19.19 18.91 3.36
C PHE A 500 -19.69 19.68 4.59
N ILE A 501 -19.44 20.99 4.66
CA ILE A 501 -19.60 21.77 5.90
C ILE A 501 -21.04 21.78 6.46
N ASP A 502 -22.02 21.65 5.57
CA ASP A 502 -23.44 21.67 5.89
C ASP A 502 -24.04 20.25 6.08
N GLU A 503 -23.27 19.18 5.83
CA GLU A 503 -23.70 17.78 5.99
C GLU A 503 -23.72 17.34 7.46
N GLU A 504 -24.66 16.45 7.80
CA GLU A 504 -24.75 15.90 9.17
C GLU A 504 -23.61 14.92 9.46
N ASP A 505 -23.17 14.15 8.46
CA ASP A 505 -22.09 13.17 8.58
C ASP A 505 -20.75 13.86 8.88
N PHE A 506 -20.47 15.03 8.28
CA PHE A 506 -19.31 15.86 8.65
C PHE A 506 -19.38 16.33 10.11
N ALA A 507 -20.56 16.75 10.57
CA ALA A 507 -20.75 17.16 11.96
C ALA A 507 -20.56 16.00 12.95
N GLU A 508 -20.90 14.78 12.54
CA GLU A 508 -20.59 13.56 13.30
C GLU A 508 -19.09 13.27 13.32
N LEU A 509 -18.41 13.34 12.17
CA LEU A 509 -16.97 13.14 12.07
C LEU A 509 -16.18 14.12 12.97
N VAL A 510 -16.56 15.40 12.98
CA VAL A 510 -15.95 16.41 13.87
C VAL A 510 -16.15 16.06 15.34
N ARG A 511 -17.34 15.56 15.70
CA ARG A 511 -17.64 15.11 17.07
C ARG A 511 -16.82 13.89 17.46
N GLU A 512 -16.65 12.93 16.55
CA GLU A 512 -15.78 11.75 16.74
C GLU A 512 -14.33 12.19 16.98
N SER A 513 -13.80 13.07 16.13
CA SER A 513 -12.46 13.66 16.29
C SER A 513 -12.29 14.29 17.68
N ALA A 514 -13.23 15.12 18.11
CA ALA A 514 -13.19 15.78 19.42
C ALA A 514 -13.27 14.83 20.64
N ASN A 515 -13.79 13.62 20.45
CA ASN A 515 -13.92 12.61 21.50
C ASN A 515 -12.69 11.67 21.60
N ARG A 516 -11.83 11.61 20.58
CA ARG A 516 -10.62 10.76 20.58
C ARG A 516 -9.58 11.22 21.61
N ILE A 517 -9.60 12.50 21.99
CA ILE A 517 -8.66 13.09 22.94
C ILE A 517 -9.19 12.96 24.38
N GLN A 518 -8.71 11.95 25.12
CA GLN A 518 -9.12 11.70 26.52
C GLN A 518 -8.52 12.66 27.56
N ALA A 519 -7.41 13.35 27.24
CA ALA A 519 -6.73 14.28 28.14
C ALA A 519 -6.81 15.72 27.60
N ARG A 520 -7.98 16.36 27.75
CA ARG A 520 -8.26 17.76 27.38
C ARG A 520 -7.54 18.80 28.24
N GLN A 521 -6.25 18.63 28.53
CA GLN A 521 -5.49 19.58 29.35
C GLN A 521 -4.34 20.28 28.63
N GLU A 522 -4.06 19.96 27.36
CA GLU A 522 -2.91 20.57 26.64
C GLU A 522 -3.26 21.24 25.30
N THR A 523 -4.43 20.99 24.69
CA THR A 523 -4.86 21.69 23.46
C THR A 523 -6.36 21.99 23.48
N ASP A 524 -6.73 23.25 23.28
CA ASP A 524 -8.13 23.72 23.18
C ASP A 524 -8.74 23.48 21.79
N THR A 525 -8.12 22.63 20.96
CA THR A 525 -8.42 22.51 19.53
C THR A 525 -8.79 21.09 19.10
N VAL A 526 -9.61 21.00 18.05
CA VAL A 526 -10.03 19.73 17.44
C VAL A 526 -9.08 19.42 16.28
N GLU A 527 -8.27 18.36 16.41
CA GLU A 527 -7.22 17.99 15.43
C GLU A 527 -7.70 18.04 13.97
N LEU A 528 -8.82 17.37 13.66
CA LEU A 528 -9.35 17.34 12.30
C LEU A 528 -9.70 18.75 11.77
N VAL A 529 -10.23 19.61 12.64
CA VAL A 529 -10.63 20.97 12.25
C VAL A 529 -9.41 21.87 12.07
N ASP A 530 -8.38 21.70 12.89
CA ASP A 530 -7.11 22.40 12.71
C ASP A 530 -6.43 22.00 11.41
N ASP A 531 -6.40 20.70 11.08
CA ASP A 531 -5.86 20.21 9.81
C ASP A 531 -6.66 20.77 8.63
N ILE A 532 -8.00 20.79 8.72
CA ILE A 532 -8.85 21.40 7.69
C ILE A 532 -8.58 22.90 7.57
N ARG A 533 -8.45 23.65 8.67
CA ARG A 533 -8.12 25.09 8.66
C ARG A 533 -6.75 25.32 8.02
N TYR A 534 -5.76 24.49 8.34
CA TYR A 534 -4.43 24.55 7.73
C TYR A 534 -4.51 24.37 6.21
N TYR A 535 -5.12 23.28 5.72
CA TYR A 535 -5.23 23.03 4.28
C TYR A 535 -6.15 24.01 3.55
N LEU A 536 -7.16 24.55 4.24
CA LEU A 536 -8.00 25.63 3.72
C LEU A 536 -7.16 26.90 3.53
N SER A 537 -6.32 27.25 4.52
CA SER A 537 -5.40 28.38 4.38
C SER A 537 -4.44 28.16 3.21
N GLU A 538 -3.90 26.95 3.04
CA GLU A 538 -3.01 26.58 1.93
C GLU A 538 -3.70 26.73 0.55
N ARG A 539 -4.95 26.26 0.44
CA ARG A 539 -5.77 26.40 -0.78
C ARG A 539 -5.89 27.85 -1.25
N PHE A 540 -6.05 28.80 -0.33
CA PHE A 540 -6.18 30.22 -0.65
C PHE A 540 -4.83 30.96 -0.68
N ARG A 541 -3.81 30.53 0.09
CA ARG A 541 -2.45 31.10 0.14
C ARG A 541 -1.74 31.08 -1.21
N LEU A 542 -1.88 30.01 -1.97
CA LEU A 542 -1.34 29.89 -3.34
C LEU A 542 -1.86 30.98 -4.28
N ARG A 543 -3.01 31.62 -3.97
CA ARG A 543 -3.57 32.73 -4.74
C ARG A 543 -3.10 34.12 -4.27
N PHE A 544 -2.55 34.21 -3.05
CA PHE A 544 -2.04 35.45 -2.46
C PHE A 544 -0.53 35.66 -2.70
N GLU A 545 0.27 34.58 -2.75
CA GLU A 545 1.73 34.66 -3.00
C GLU A 545 2.06 35.13 -4.44
N ASP A 546 1.25 34.80 -5.45
CA ASP A 546 1.43 35.27 -6.84
C ASP A 546 1.18 36.79 -7.00
N ALA A 547 0.65 37.46 -5.96
CA ALA A 547 0.32 38.89 -5.95
C ALA A 547 1.23 39.76 -5.05
N GLY A 548 2.16 39.15 -4.28
CA GLY A 548 3.11 39.91 -3.44
C GLY A 548 2.50 40.64 -2.24
N LEU A 549 1.40 40.13 -1.67
CA LEU A 549 0.63 40.76 -0.59
C LEU A 549 0.64 39.95 0.72
N ASP A 550 1.82 39.45 1.12
CA ASP A 550 2.02 38.70 2.37
C ASP A 550 1.57 39.48 3.63
N GLU A 551 1.43 40.80 3.55
CA GLU A 551 1.10 41.68 4.68
C GLU A 551 -0.39 41.63 5.11
N MET A 552 -1.30 41.07 4.30
CA MET A 552 -2.73 41.04 4.63
C MET A 552 -3.16 39.90 5.57
N MET A 553 -2.28 38.92 5.82
CA MET A 553 -2.58 37.79 6.71
C MET A 553 -2.23 38.04 8.18
N ASP A 554 -1.48 39.09 8.50
CA ASP A 554 -1.00 39.37 9.86
C ASP A 554 -1.95 40.24 10.69
N GLU A 555 -3.07 40.72 10.13
CA GLU A 555 -4.07 41.46 10.90
C GLU A 555 -5.07 40.53 11.59
N SER A 556 -4.85 40.34 12.89
CA SER A 556 -5.83 39.75 13.81
C SER A 556 -7.17 40.49 13.73
N PRO A 557 -8.32 39.82 13.94
CA PRO A 557 -9.62 40.46 13.81
C PRO A 557 -9.85 41.47 14.95
N GLU A 558 -9.71 42.77 14.66
CA GLU A 558 -10.16 43.80 15.61
C GLU A 558 -11.70 43.93 15.59
N PRO A 559 -12.33 44.18 16.75
CA PRO A 559 -13.77 44.17 16.89
C PRO A 559 -14.41 45.43 16.29
N HIS A 560 -15.55 45.22 15.64
CA HIS A 560 -16.48 46.21 15.06
C HIS A 560 -16.43 47.62 15.67
N LEU A 561 -16.07 48.61 14.85
CA LEU A 561 -16.29 50.04 15.14
C LEU A 561 -17.46 50.59 14.29
N GLN A 562 -18.46 51.12 14.99
CA GLN A 562 -19.61 51.84 14.44
C GLN A 562 -19.20 53.19 13.82
N PRO A 563 -19.99 53.75 12.88
CA PRO A 563 -19.61 54.91 12.09
C PRO A 563 -19.86 56.22 12.83
N SER A 564 -18.87 57.11 12.91
CA SER A 564 -19.10 58.52 13.22
C SER A 564 -18.05 59.48 12.63
N ASP A 565 -18.56 60.28 11.70
CA ASP A 565 -18.24 61.66 11.28
C ASP A 565 -16.96 62.04 10.50
N PRO A 566 -17.09 62.94 9.49
CA PRO A 566 -16.06 63.29 8.52
C PRO A 566 -15.29 64.55 8.92
N GLY A 567 -13.97 64.50 8.83
CA GLY A 567 -13.17 65.71 8.87
C GLY A 567 -11.73 65.49 9.27
N TYR A 568 -10.90 65.07 8.31
CA TYR A 568 -9.53 65.55 8.26
C TYR A 568 -8.98 65.39 6.84
N ILE A 569 -8.66 66.53 6.23
CA ILE A 569 -7.87 66.65 5.01
C ILE A 569 -6.42 66.59 5.47
N ASP A 570 -5.63 65.67 4.94
CA ASP A 570 -4.20 65.89 4.83
C ASP A 570 -3.70 65.47 3.45
N THR A 571 -2.86 66.35 2.91
CA THR A 571 -2.42 66.45 1.52
C THR A 571 -1.01 65.91 1.40
N CYS A 572 -0.79 64.90 0.56
CA CYS A 572 0.52 64.67 -0.06
C CYS A 572 0.30 64.21 -1.51
N ASP A 573 0.72 65.05 -2.44
CA ASP A 573 0.76 64.84 -3.88
C ASP A 573 2.12 64.24 -4.24
N GLU A 574 2.16 63.18 -5.07
CA GLU A 574 3.24 62.91 -6.03
C GLU A 574 2.88 61.70 -6.92
N GLY A 575 2.88 61.90 -8.25
CA GLY A 575 3.18 60.83 -9.21
C GLY A 575 2.11 60.50 -10.26
N SER A 576 1.89 61.41 -11.21
CA SER A 576 1.15 61.18 -12.44
C SER A 576 1.84 60.18 -13.38
N GLU A 577 1.31 58.97 -13.53
CA GLU A 577 1.50 58.09 -14.71
C GLU A 577 0.53 56.89 -14.62
N GLY A 578 -0.68 57.01 -15.17
CA GLY A 578 -1.65 55.90 -15.14
C GLY A 578 -2.99 56.11 -15.87
N GLU A 579 -3.34 57.35 -16.24
CA GLU A 579 -4.69 57.66 -16.74
C GLU A 579 -4.96 57.32 -18.22
N LEU A 580 -4.03 56.70 -18.95
CA LEU A 580 -4.27 56.29 -20.34
C LEU A 580 -4.58 54.79 -20.55
N TYR A 581 -4.52 53.97 -19.50
CA TYR A 581 -4.80 52.52 -19.60
C TYR A 581 -6.08 52.07 -18.87
N ALA A 582 -6.70 52.93 -18.06
CA ALA A 582 -7.90 52.60 -17.29
C ALA A 582 -9.19 52.53 -18.14
N ALA A 583 -9.29 53.35 -19.19
CA ALA A 583 -10.51 53.46 -19.99
C ALA A 583 -10.77 52.25 -20.91
N ASP A 584 -9.73 51.49 -21.27
CA ASP A 584 -9.85 50.33 -22.16
C ASP A 584 -10.13 49.00 -21.39
N MET A 585 -9.90 48.95 -20.06
CA MET A 585 -10.25 47.78 -19.24
C MET A 585 -11.74 47.75 -18.86
N GLU A 586 -12.37 48.90 -18.65
CA GLU A 586 -13.81 48.99 -18.30
C GLU A 586 -14.73 48.52 -19.45
N GLN A 587 -14.25 48.54 -20.70
CA GLN A 587 -15.01 48.05 -21.86
C GLN A 587 -14.78 46.57 -22.21
N MET A 588 -13.82 45.88 -21.58
CA MET A 588 -13.59 44.44 -21.79
C MET A 588 -14.22 43.53 -20.72
N LEU A 589 -14.73 44.07 -19.61
CA LEU A 589 -15.40 43.33 -18.52
C LEU A 589 -16.92 43.13 -18.72
N ALA A 590 -17.40 43.26 -19.95
CA ALA A 590 -18.77 42.86 -20.33
C ALA A 590 -18.86 41.33 -20.48
N GLY A 591 -18.72 40.60 -19.37
CA GLY A 591 -18.62 39.13 -19.38
C GLY A 591 -18.85 38.41 -18.06
N GLY A 592 -19.81 38.85 -17.24
CA GLY A 592 -20.28 38.12 -16.05
C GLY A 592 -19.72 38.64 -14.73
N ALA A 593 -20.60 39.10 -13.84
CA ALA A 593 -20.22 39.50 -12.49
C ALA A 593 -19.70 38.28 -11.69
N VAL A 594 -18.48 38.38 -11.16
CA VAL A 594 -17.90 37.41 -10.22
C VAL A 594 -18.71 37.45 -8.92
N ARG A 595 -19.09 36.30 -8.37
CA ARG A 595 -19.99 36.21 -7.21
C ARG A 595 -19.46 35.30 -6.12
N THR A 596 -19.54 35.70 -4.86
CA THR A 596 -19.14 34.89 -3.70
C THR A 596 -20.02 33.65 -3.52
N LEU A 597 -19.63 32.73 -2.63
CA LEU A 597 -20.42 31.55 -2.27
C LEU A 597 -21.83 31.90 -1.78
N ASP A 598 -21.97 33.06 -1.12
CA ASP A 598 -23.25 33.59 -0.65
C ASP A 598 -24.00 34.44 -1.71
N GLY A 599 -23.45 34.56 -2.92
CA GLY A 599 -24.09 35.18 -4.08
C GLY A 599 -23.91 36.70 -4.20
N GLU A 600 -23.09 37.31 -3.33
CA GLU A 600 -22.72 38.73 -3.37
C GLU A 600 -21.79 39.02 -4.55
N VAL A 601 -21.85 40.22 -5.10
CA VAL A 601 -20.99 40.61 -6.23
C VAL A 601 -19.60 40.91 -5.71
N ALA A 602 -18.63 40.07 -6.06
CA ALA A 602 -17.22 40.36 -5.88
C ALA A 602 -16.74 41.14 -7.10
N GLY A 603 -16.00 42.22 -6.90
CA GLY A 603 -15.51 43.06 -8.00
C GLY A 603 -14.56 42.29 -8.91
N ASP A 604 -13.71 41.44 -8.32
CA ASP A 604 -12.75 40.58 -8.99
C ASP A 604 -12.67 39.19 -8.32
N GLU A 605 -11.93 38.27 -8.92
CA GLU A 605 -11.77 36.88 -8.42
C GLU A 605 -10.97 36.81 -7.10
N PHE A 606 -10.08 37.78 -6.84
CA PHE A 606 -9.27 37.82 -5.62
C PHE A 606 -10.09 38.22 -4.39
N THR A 607 -10.93 39.25 -4.52
CA THR A 607 -11.88 39.65 -3.48
C THR A 607 -12.91 38.57 -3.23
N GLN A 608 -13.35 37.87 -4.28
CA GLN A 608 -14.21 36.71 -4.16
C GLN A 608 -13.58 35.62 -3.27
N ASP A 609 -12.31 35.30 -3.50
CA ASP A 609 -11.59 34.26 -2.75
C ASP A 609 -11.34 34.62 -1.29
N ALA A 610 -10.93 35.86 -1.01
CA ALA A 610 -10.76 36.35 0.35
C ALA A 610 -12.08 36.30 1.14
N ILE A 611 -13.19 36.72 0.51
CA ILE A 611 -14.53 36.66 1.11
C ILE A 611 -14.96 35.19 1.30
N ASN A 612 -14.75 34.32 0.30
CA ASN A 612 -15.08 32.90 0.40
C ASN A 612 -14.30 32.19 1.52
N TYR A 613 -13.02 32.52 1.70
CA TYR A 613 -12.20 32.01 2.80
C TYR A 613 -12.79 32.38 4.16
N GLN A 614 -13.14 33.65 4.35
CA GLN A 614 -13.78 34.12 5.59
C GLN A 614 -15.16 33.48 5.82
N ILE A 615 -15.97 33.32 4.77
CA ILE A 615 -17.27 32.64 4.86
C ILE A 615 -17.08 31.20 5.34
N LEU A 616 -16.14 30.46 4.77
CA LEU A 616 -15.88 29.07 5.11
C LEU A 616 -15.35 28.91 6.54
N LEU A 617 -14.43 29.76 6.99
CA LEU A 617 -14.00 29.81 8.39
C LEU A 617 -15.19 30.10 9.32
N GLY A 618 -16.01 31.09 8.99
CA GLY A 618 -17.20 31.41 9.78
C GLY A 618 -18.22 30.26 9.82
N LYS A 619 -18.32 29.44 8.77
CA LYS A 619 -19.15 28.23 8.79
C LYS A 619 -18.57 27.14 9.70
N ILE A 620 -17.24 26.96 9.74
CA ILE A 620 -16.58 26.06 10.69
C ILE A 620 -16.88 26.49 12.13
N ASP A 621 -16.76 27.77 12.45
CA ASP A 621 -16.98 28.26 13.81
C ASP A 621 -18.45 28.04 14.23
N ARG A 622 -19.42 28.33 13.35
CA ARG A 622 -20.84 28.03 13.61
C ARG A 622 -21.12 26.53 13.80
N LEU A 623 -20.39 25.67 13.11
CA LEU A 623 -20.49 24.22 13.28
C LEU A 623 -20.01 23.81 14.68
N LEU A 624 -18.88 24.34 15.12
CA LEU A 624 -18.33 24.07 16.45
C LEU A 624 -19.24 24.59 17.57
N ASP A 625 -19.80 25.80 17.43
CA ASP A 625 -20.85 26.38 18.30
C ASP A 625 -22.05 25.43 18.41
N ARG A 626 -22.56 24.96 17.26
CA ARG A 626 -23.70 24.03 17.20
C ARG A 626 -23.40 22.71 17.91
N LEU A 627 -22.17 22.22 17.80
CA LEU A 627 -21.72 20.97 18.42
C LEU A 627 -21.33 21.14 19.90
N ARG A 628 -21.29 22.38 20.41
CA ARG A 628 -20.79 22.73 21.76
C ARG A 628 -19.34 22.24 21.98
N LEU A 629 -18.55 22.33 20.91
CA LEU A 629 -17.12 22.07 20.94
C LEU A 629 -16.31 23.36 21.12
N ASP A 630 -17.01 24.49 21.21
CA ASP A 630 -16.65 25.76 21.84
C ASP A 630 -15.81 25.64 23.11
N ALA A 631 -14.56 26.13 23.09
CA ALA A 631 -13.89 26.63 24.29
C ALA A 631 -14.25 28.09 24.53
#